data_AF-Q2U4M2-F1
#
_entry.id   AF-Q2U4M2-F1
#
_cell.length_a   1.000
_cell.length_b   1.000
_cell.length_c   1.000
_cell.angle_alpha   90.00
_cell.angle_beta   90.00
_cell.angle_gamma   90.00
#
_symmetry.space_group_name_H-M   'P 1'
#
loop_
_entity.id
_entity.type
_entity.pdbx_description
1 polymer ?
#
loop_
_entity_poly.entity_id
_entity_poly.type
_entity_poly.pdbx_seq_one_letter_code
_entity_poly.pdbx_strand_id
1 'polypeptide(L)'
;MQPLPVQLLGATALYTPKEMNGAQKIDPFIFQGAHPDTNVYLFFSFLDTPNNFSDSTDKYHCQLIVSWADSKGIDVPKSNAERLALMKSLTTNWADPFRSLIHQIPDETEVVSIRVVDWIFSPRRQRGHPRVVLVGDSAHTMTMFRGEGANNAIVDVQDLVKRIDFTSAESFTLDALRSSVAAYEQDIFARAETSVLNSRQACLDAHDFEKILNGSPLVSKRVLKEDK
;
A
#
# COMPACT_ATOMS: atom_id res chain seq x y z
N MET A 1 11.40 11.12 -6.07
CA MET A 1 10.27 10.18 -6.28
C MET A 1 9.66 10.54 -7.63
N GLN A 2 9.39 9.56 -8.49
CA GLN A 2 8.70 9.81 -9.76
C GLN A 2 7.26 9.30 -9.63
N PRO A 3 6.25 10.12 -9.98
CA PRO A 3 4.87 9.65 -9.98
C PRO A 3 4.65 8.50 -10.96
N LEU A 4 3.93 7.48 -10.51
CA LEU A 4 3.39 6.45 -11.40
C LEU A 4 2.14 7.00 -12.11
N PRO A 5 1.76 6.45 -13.28
CA PRO A 5 0.61 6.90 -14.06
C PRO A 5 -0.72 6.38 -13.50
N VAL A 6 -0.92 6.51 -12.19
CA VAL A 6 -2.08 6.00 -11.45
C VAL A 6 -2.58 7.05 -10.48
N GLN A 7 -3.90 7.25 -10.48
CA GLN A 7 -4.64 8.09 -9.54
C GLN A 7 -5.41 7.22 -8.57
N LEU A 8 -5.61 7.73 -7.35
CA LEU A 8 -6.29 7.00 -6.28
C LEU A 8 -7.13 7.96 -5.44
N LEU A 9 -8.36 7.55 -5.15
CA LEU A 9 -9.24 8.15 -4.15
C LEU A 9 -9.48 7.17 -3.01
N GLY A 10 -9.26 7.63 -1.78
CA GLY A 10 -9.47 6.86 -0.56
C GLY A 10 -10.52 7.52 0.32
N ALA A 11 -11.40 6.69 0.90
CA ALA A 11 -12.42 7.11 1.84
C ALA A 11 -12.52 6.09 2.98
N THR A 12 -13.06 6.53 4.11
CA THR A 12 -13.34 5.67 5.25
C THR A 12 -14.80 5.83 5.65
N ALA A 13 -15.51 4.72 5.87
CA ALA A 13 -16.94 4.74 6.16
C ALA A 13 -17.33 3.66 7.19
N LEU A 14 -18.47 3.90 7.85
CA LEU A 14 -19.06 2.98 8.82
C LEU A 14 -20.25 2.25 8.20
N TYR A 15 -20.29 0.93 8.35
CA TYR A 15 -21.36 0.08 7.82
C TYR A 15 -21.96 -0.78 8.92
N THR A 16 -23.28 -0.84 8.98
CA THR A 16 -23.99 -1.87 9.75
C THR A 16 -23.78 -3.24 9.11
N PRO A 17 -24.01 -4.35 9.84
CA PRO A 17 -23.95 -5.69 9.27
C PRO A 17 -24.85 -5.90 8.03
N LYS A 18 -25.96 -5.15 7.94
CA LYS A 18 -26.86 -5.17 6.78
C LYS A 18 -26.25 -4.44 5.58
N GLU A 19 -25.69 -3.25 5.80
CA GLU A 19 -25.08 -2.43 4.73
C GLU A 19 -23.82 -3.06 4.14
N MET A 20 -23.10 -3.86 4.95
CA MET A 20 -21.97 -4.69 4.47
C MET A 20 -22.38 -5.70 3.38
N ASN A 21 -23.66 -6.08 3.31
CA ASN A 21 -24.21 -6.97 2.29
C ASN A 21 -23.39 -8.25 2.02
N GLY A 22 -22.82 -8.85 3.07
CA GLY A 22 -22.03 -10.08 2.96
C GLY A 22 -20.57 -9.88 2.54
N ALA A 23 -20.09 -8.65 2.32
CA ALA A 23 -18.69 -8.37 1.98
C ALA A 23 -17.70 -8.91 3.04
N GLN A 24 -18.09 -8.93 4.32
CA GLN A 24 -17.31 -9.54 5.41
C GLN A 24 -17.10 -11.06 5.27
N LYS A 25 -17.82 -11.72 4.36
CA LYS A 25 -17.64 -13.15 4.05
C LYS A 25 -16.64 -13.39 2.92
N ILE A 26 -16.23 -12.36 2.18
CA ILE A 26 -15.24 -12.47 1.10
C ILE A 26 -13.87 -12.76 1.70
N ASP A 27 -13.46 -11.92 2.64
CA ASP A 27 -12.24 -12.06 3.43
C ASP A 27 -12.44 -11.35 4.78
N PRO A 28 -11.92 -11.91 5.90
CA PRO A 28 -12.10 -11.33 7.22
C PRO A 28 -11.27 -10.06 7.48
N PHE A 29 -10.29 -9.72 6.63
CA PHE A 29 -9.40 -8.59 6.83
C PHE A 29 -9.43 -7.61 5.67
N ILE A 30 -9.14 -8.09 4.46
CA ILE A 30 -8.95 -7.26 3.27
C ILE A 30 -9.40 -7.99 2.02
N PHE A 31 -9.95 -7.27 1.05
CA PHE A 31 -10.14 -7.79 -0.29
C PHE A 31 -9.90 -6.71 -1.33
N GLN A 32 -9.58 -7.14 -2.54
CA GLN A 32 -9.24 -6.27 -3.64
C GLN A 32 -9.78 -6.87 -4.94
N GLY A 33 -10.02 -6.03 -5.94
CA GLY A 33 -10.52 -6.48 -7.23
C GLY A 33 -10.35 -5.43 -8.31
N ALA A 34 -10.19 -5.87 -9.55
CA ALA A 34 -10.21 -5.00 -10.72
C ALA A 34 -11.45 -5.32 -11.55
N HIS A 35 -12.18 -4.30 -11.98
CA HIS A 35 -13.33 -4.50 -12.85
C HIS A 35 -12.84 -4.82 -14.28
N PRO A 36 -13.26 -5.94 -14.89
CA PRO A 36 -12.70 -6.44 -16.14
C PRO A 36 -12.88 -5.46 -17.32
N ASP A 37 -14.05 -4.83 -17.43
CA ASP A 37 -14.34 -3.95 -18.57
C ASP A 37 -13.75 -2.55 -18.42
N THR A 38 -13.66 -2.06 -17.18
CA THR A 38 -13.31 -0.67 -16.91
C THR A 38 -11.88 -0.52 -16.41
N ASN A 39 -11.20 -1.59 -16.00
CA ASN A 39 -9.86 -1.51 -15.38
C ASN A 39 -9.78 -0.50 -14.22
N VAL A 40 -10.90 -0.30 -13.52
CA VAL A 40 -10.94 0.45 -12.26
C VAL A 40 -10.74 -0.56 -11.15
N TYR A 41 -9.85 -0.25 -10.23
CA TYR A 41 -9.44 -1.13 -9.15
C TYR A 41 -10.05 -0.69 -7.83
N LEU A 42 -10.41 -1.67 -7.00
CA LEU A 42 -10.88 -1.54 -5.63
C LEU A 42 -9.84 -2.18 -4.70
N PHE A 43 -9.49 -1.45 -3.65
CA PHE A 43 -8.98 -2.03 -2.41
C PHE A 43 -9.95 -1.74 -1.27
N PHE A 44 -10.17 -2.74 -0.42
CA PHE A 44 -11.02 -2.67 0.76
C PHE A 44 -10.30 -3.30 1.95
N SER A 45 -10.42 -2.67 3.12
CA SER A 45 -9.95 -3.25 4.39
C SER A 45 -10.83 -2.87 5.56
N PHE A 46 -10.94 -3.78 6.53
CA PHE A 46 -11.47 -3.48 7.86
C PHE A 46 -10.42 -2.74 8.69
N LEU A 47 -10.75 -1.54 9.17
CA LEU A 47 -9.97 -0.80 10.16
C LEU A 47 -10.40 -1.17 11.58
N ASP A 48 -11.70 -1.42 11.77
CA ASP A 48 -12.25 -1.99 12.99
C ASP A 48 -13.52 -2.80 12.68
N THR A 49 -13.80 -3.81 13.50
CA THR A 49 -14.99 -4.64 13.39
C THR A 49 -15.86 -4.53 14.64
N PRO A 50 -17.18 -4.82 14.56
CA PRO A 50 -18.04 -4.74 15.72
C PRO A 50 -17.52 -5.58 16.90
N ASN A 51 -17.49 -4.98 18.09
CA ASN A 51 -17.05 -5.61 19.35
C ASN A 51 -15.60 -6.12 19.36
N ASN A 52 -14.70 -5.56 18.54
CA ASN A 52 -13.29 -5.93 18.53
C ASN A 52 -12.56 -5.44 19.79
N PHE A 53 -12.81 -4.18 20.17
CA PHE A 53 -12.29 -3.54 21.38
C PHE A 53 -13.43 -3.06 22.28
N SER A 54 -13.11 -2.69 23.52
CA SER A 54 -14.10 -2.20 24.50
C SER A 54 -14.80 -0.90 24.06
N ASP A 55 -14.16 -0.13 23.19
CA ASP A 55 -14.64 1.12 22.61
C ASP A 55 -15.10 0.97 21.15
N SER A 56 -15.09 -0.25 20.60
CA SER A 56 -15.62 -0.51 19.25
C SER A 56 -17.12 -0.28 19.19
N THR A 57 -17.58 0.21 18.05
CA THR A 57 -19.01 0.41 17.77
C THR A 57 -19.70 -0.90 17.36
N ASP A 58 -21.01 -0.85 17.12
CA ASP A 58 -21.78 -1.95 16.51
C ASP A 58 -21.65 -1.99 14.97
N LYS A 59 -20.82 -1.11 14.38
CA LYS A 59 -20.57 -0.99 12.94
C LYS A 59 -19.16 -1.42 12.57
N TYR A 60 -19.00 -1.82 11.30
CA TYR A 60 -17.72 -2.05 10.66
C TYR A 60 -17.13 -0.70 10.23
N HIS A 61 -15.89 -0.44 10.62
CA HIS A 61 -15.13 0.71 10.18
C HIS A 61 -14.21 0.27 9.04
N CYS A 62 -14.46 0.77 7.84
CA CYS A 62 -13.86 0.24 6.62
C CYS A 62 -13.14 1.33 5.83
N GLN A 63 -11.98 0.99 5.28
CA GLN A 63 -11.29 1.80 4.28
C GLN A 63 -11.64 1.28 2.88
N LEU A 64 -11.96 2.20 1.98
CA LEU A 64 -12.26 1.92 0.59
C LEU A 64 -11.40 2.79 -0.30
N ILE A 65 -10.82 2.17 -1.32
CA ILE A 65 -9.89 2.82 -2.23
C ILE A 65 -10.30 2.47 -3.65
N VAL A 66 -10.53 3.50 -4.46
CA VAL A 66 -10.80 3.37 -5.90
C VAL A 66 -9.65 4.01 -6.66
N SER A 67 -9.03 3.27 -7.57
CA SER A 67 -7.92 3.76 -8.38
C SER A 67 -8.06 3.45 -9.87
N TRP A 68 -7.42 4.28 -10.68
CA TRP A 68 -7.45 4.18 -12.14
C TRP A 68 -6.15 4.68 -12.77
N ALA A 69 -5.86 4.20 -13.97
CA ALA A 69 -4.71 4.67 -14.75
C ALA A 69 -4.96 6.05 -15.40
N ASP A 70 -3.92 6.87 -15.50
CA ASP A 70 -3.96 8.18 -16.18
C ASP A 70 -4.41 8.07 -17.64
N SER A 71 -4.16 6.94 -18.30
CA SER A 71 -4.55 6.69 -19.69
C SER A 71 -6.05 6.74 -19.92
N LYS A 72 -6.87 6.73 -18.87
CA LYS A 72 -8.32 6.95 -18.95
C LYS A 72 -8.71 8.40 -19.21
N GLY A 73 -7.80 9.36 -19.03
CA GLY A 73 -8.10 10.79 -19.18
C GLY A 73 -9.11 11.30 -18.15
N ILE A 74 -9.14 10.68 -16.96
CA ILE A 74 -10.04 11.07 -15.87
C ILE A 74 -9.24 11.88 -14.86
N ASP A 75 -9.54 13.16 -14.79
CA ASP A 75 -8.91 14.09 -13.85
C ASP A 75 -9.46 13.92 -12.43
N VAL A 76 -8.61 14.15 -11.44
CA VAL A 76 -9.01 14.17 -10.03
C VAL A 76 -9.71 15.51 -9.72
N PRO A 77 -10.96 15.51 -9.22
CA PRO A 77 -11.66 16.74 -8.86
C PRO A 77 -11.02 17.48 -7.69
N LYS A 78 -11.23 18.80 -7.66
CA LYS A 78 -10.68 19.67 -6.60
C LYS A 78 -11.50 19.59 -5.32
N SER A 79 -12.82 19.54 -5.41
CA SER A 79 -13.68 19.52 -4.22
C SER A 79 -13.90 18.10 -3.69
N ASN A 80 -14.17 17.98 -2.39
CA ASN A 80 -14.44 16.71 -1.75
C ASN A 80 -15.70 16.02 -2.32
N ALA A 81 -16.79 16.79 -2.45
CA ALA A 81 -18.06 16.28 -2.96
C ALA A 81 -17.94 15.73 -4.38
N GLU A 82 -17.18 16.40 -5.26
CA GLU A 82 -16.93 15.92 -6.62
C GLU A 82 -16.06 14.66 -6.63
N ARG A 83 -15.09 14.51 -5.71
CA ARG A 83 -14.30 13.28 -5.60
C ARG A 83 -15.17 12.09 -5.21
N LEU A 84 -16.07 12.28 -4.24
CA LEU A 84 -17.02 11.23 -3.86
C LEU A 84 -17.97 10.90 -5.01
N ALA A 85 -18.49 11.92 -5.71
CA ALA A 85 -19.32 11.73 -6.89
C ALA A 85 -18.56 10.95 -7.99
N LEU A 86 -17.27 11.26 -8.20
CA LEU A 86 -16.42 10.52 -9.13
C LEU A 86 -16.29 9.05 -8.71
N MET A 87 -15.99 8.76 -7.43
CA MET A 87 -15.94 7.38 -6.92
C MET A 87 -17.23 6.62 -7.24
N LYS A 88 -18.39 7.21 -6.92
CA LYS A 88 -19.71 6.61 -7.22
C LYS A 88 -19.93 6.42 -8.73
N SER A 89 -19.48 7.36 -9.58
CA SER A 89 -19.61 7.23 -11.04
C SER A 89 -18.73 6.11 -11.61
N LEU A 90 -17.49 5.97 -11.15
CA LEU A 90 -16.54 4.95 -11.60
C LEU A 90 -17.00 3.53 -11.28
N THR A 91 -17.87 3.38 -10.28
CA THR A 91 -18.38 2.09 -9.78
C THR A 91 -19.83 1.83 -10.12
N THR A 92 -20.46 2.65 -10.99
CA THR A 92 -21.91 2.56 -11.25
C THR A 92 -22.33 1.22 -11.86
N ASN A 93 -21.47 0.62 -12.69
CA ASN A 93 -21.71 -0.66 -13.37
C ASN A 93 -21.18 -1.88 -12.59
N TRP A 94 -20.72 -1.71 -11.35
CA TRP A 94 -20.19 -2.81 -10.55
C TRP A 94 -21.30 -3.69 -9.98
N ALA A 95 -20.97 -4.95 -9.69
CA ALA A 95 -21.86 -5.85 -8.96
C ALA A 95 -21.83 -5.54 -7.45
N ASP A 96 -22.91 -5.91 -6.76
CA ASP A 96 -22.91 -5.93 -5.29
C ASP A 96 -22.10 -7.14 -4.77
N PRO A 97 -21.39 -7.00 -3.62
CA PRO A 97 -21.44 -5.85 -2.71
C PRO A 97 -20.48 -4.69 -3.07
N PHE A 98 -19.62 -4.83 -4.09
CA PHE A 98 -18.60 -3.82 -4.40
C PHE A 98 -19.20 -2.45 -4.74
N ARG A 99 -20.28 -2.44 -5.54
CA ARG A 99 -21.03 -1.24 -5.87
C ARG A 99 -21.67 -0.63 -4.63
N SER A 100 -22.49 -1.40 -3.90
CA SER A 100 -23.20 -0.89 -2.73
C SER A 100 -22.24 -0.34 -1.67
N LEU A 101 -21.06 -0.94 -1.46
CA LEU A 101 -20.05 -0.41 -0.54
C LEU A 101 -19.66 1.04 -0.88
N ILE A 102 -19.35 1.34 -2.14
CA ILE A 102 -18.97 2.71 -2.57
C ILE A 102 -20.18 3.66 -2.57
N HIS A 103 -21.34 3.20 -3.05
CA HIS A 103 -22.51 4.06 -3.19
C HIS A 103 -23.16 4.44 -1.85
N GLN A 104 -22.97 3.63 -0.81
CA GLN A 104 -23.44 3.90 0.56
C GLN A 104 -22.50 4.82 1.35
N ILE A 105 -21.34 5.23 0.80
CA ILE A 105 -20.48 6.21 1.46
C ILE A 105 -21.26 7.53 1.65
N PRO A 106 -21.37 8.03 2.90
CA PRO A 106 -22.06 9.29 3.20
C PRO A 106 -21.48 10.49 2.45
N ASP A 107 -22.32 11.45 2.11
CA ASP A 107 -21.93 12.58 1.24
C ASP A 107 -20.93 13.55 1.92
N GLU A 108 -20.90 13.54 3.25
CA GLU A 108 -19.99 14.28 4.11
C GLU A 108 -18.64 13.60 4.33
N THR A 109 -18.45 12.35 3.89
CA THR A 109 -17.20 11.61 4.07
C THR A 109 -16.05 12.31 3.33
N GLU A 110 -14.92 12.49 4.01
CA GLU A 110 -13.70 12.97 3.37
C GLU A 110 -13.15 11.93 2.38
N VAL A 111 -12.85 12.40 1.17
CA VAL A 111 -12.24 11.64 0.09
C VAL A 111 -10.88 12.24 -0.23
N VAL A 112 -9.84 11.49 0.14
CA VAL A 112 -8.44 11.86 -0.02
C VAL A 112 -7.96 11.42 -1.39
N SER A 113 -7.34 12.34 -2.12
CA SER A 113 -6.63 12.02 -3.37
C SER A 113 -5.17 11.75 -3.09
N ILE A 114 -4.65 10.66 -3.66
CA ILE A 114 -3.23 10.31 -3.60
C ILE A 114 -2.71 10.13 -5.03
N ARG A 115 -1.65 10.86 -5.37
CA ARG A 115 -0.85 10.53 -6.55
C ARG A 115 0.12 9.43 -6.18
N VAL A 116 0.00 8.27 -6.83
CA VAL A 116 0.85 7.12 -6.48
C VAL A 116 2.30 7.42 -6.85
N VAL A 117 3.19 7.19 -5.90
CA VAL A 117 4.64 7.32 -6.08
C VAL A 117 5.30 6.10 -5.45
N ASP A 118 6.49 5.79 -5.93
CA ASP A 118 7.40 4.90 -5.23
C ASP A 118 8.82 5.48 -5.26
N TRP A 119 9.68 4.91 -4.42
CA TRP A 119 11.06 5.33 -4.33
C TRP A 119 11.89 4.29 -3.58
N ILE A 120 13.16 4.15 -3.99
CA ILE A 120 14.15 3.37 -3.26
C ILE A 120 15.46 4.15 -3.21
N PHE A 121 16.11 4.13 -2.05
CA PHE A 121 17.46 4.64 -1.90
C PHE A 121 18.47 3.81 -2.71
N SER A 122 19.69 4.31 -2.88
CA SER A 122 20.75 3.56 -3.55
C SER A 122 22.01 3.55 -2.67
N PRO A 123 22.56 2.37 -2.32
CA PRO A 123 23.82 2.25 -1.60
C PRO A 123 25.02 2.87 -2.34
N ARG A 124 24.90 3.09 -3.66
CA ARG A 124 25.93 3.73 -4.47
C ARG A 124 25.97 5.25 -4.31
N ARG A 125 24.90 5.85 -3.81
CA ARG A 125 24.83 7.30 -3.60
C ARG A 125 25.64 7.67 -2.36
N GLN A 126 26.41 8.75 -2.46
CA GLN A 126 27.22 9.20 -1.33
C GLN A 126 26.32 9.54 -0.14
N ARG A 127 26.59 8.89 1.00
CA ARG A 127 25.92 9.19 2.28
C ARG A 127 26.29 10.58 2.77
N GLY A 128 25.32 11.23 3.41
CA GLY A 128 25.53 12.51 4.09
C GLY A 128 26.38 12.35 5.36
N HIS A 129 26.03 11.41 6.25
CA HIS A 129 26.72 11.22 7.53
C HIS A 129 26.55 9.79 8.08
N PRO A 130 27.59 9.15 8.68
CA PRO A 130 27.52 7.75 9.16
C PRO A 130 26.63 7.52 10.39
N ARG A 131 26.12 8.60 11.01
CA ARG A 131 25.16 8.54 12.12
C ARG A 131 23.71 8.73 11.68
N VAL A 132 23.47 8.76 10.38
CA VAL A 132 22.15 8.91 9.79
C VAL A 132 21.91 7.69 8.92
N VAL A 133 20.79 7.02 9.15
CA VAL A 133 20.37 5.82 8.42
C VAL A 133 18.91 5.97 8.04
N LEU A 134 18.52 5.42 6.89
CA LEU A 134 17.15 5.39 6.40
C LEU A 134 16.55 4.02 6.70
N VAL A 135 15.28 3.99 7.10
CA VAL A 135 14.55 2.77 7.48
C VAL A 135 13.10 2.86 6.98
N GLY A 136 12.51 1.75 6.55
CA GLY A 136 11.12 1.68 6.10
C GLY A 136 10.85 2.57 4.89
N ASP A 137 9.72 3.26 4.88
CA ASP A 137 9.32 4.11 3.75
C ASP A 137 10.36 5.22 3.46
N SER A 138 11.10 5.67 4.48
CA SER A 138 12.20 6.64 4.29
C SER A 138 13.40 6.09 3.54
N ALA A 139 13.51 4.77 3.36
CA ALA A 139 14.49 4.07 2.53
C ALA A 139 13.87 3.51 1.24
N HIS A 140 12.65 2.98 1.28
CA HIS A 140 12.08 2.21 0.16
C HIS A 140 10.56 2.30 0.05
N THR A 141 9.97 3.50 0.07
CA THR A 141 8.52 3.71 -0.16
C THR A 141 8.01 2.87 -1.35
N MET A 142 7.04 1.99 -1.09
CA MET A 142 6.42 1.10 -2.08
C MET A 142 4.97 1.50 -2.32
N THR A 143 4.43 1.09 -3.46
CA THR A 143 2.98 1.17 -3.70
C THR A 143 2.24 0.10 -2.86
N MET A 144 0.98 0.32 -2.52
CA MET A 144 0.21 -0.59 -1.64
C MET A 144 -0.14 -1.96 -2.25
N PHE A 145 -0.03 -2.11 -3.58
CA PHE A 145 -0.68 -3.17 -4.34
C PHE A 145 -0.15 -4.59 -4.05
N ARG A 146 0.95 -4.74 -3.30
CA ARG A 146 1.41 -6.04 -2.77
C ARG A 146 1.35 -6.18 -1.25
N GLY A 147 1.08 -5.08 -0.54
CA GLY A 147 1.02 -5.04 0.93
C GLY A 147 2.35 -5.39 1.62
N GLU A 148 3.50 -5.05 1.01
CA GLU A 148 4.82 -5.48 1.50
C GLU A 148 5.60 -4.40 2.29
N GLY A 149 5.16 -3.15 2.28
CA GLY A 149 5.91 -2.02 2.86
C GLY A 149 6.21 -2.18 4.36
N ALA A 150 5.16 -2.36 5.18
CA ALA A 150 5.30 -2.49 6.63
C ALA A 150 6.19 -3.68 7.03
N ASN A 151 6.02 -4.83 6.38
CA ASN A 151 6.84 -6.01 6.66
C ASN A 151 8.32 -5.77 6.31
N ASN A 152 8.60 -5.10 5.18
CA ASN A 152 9.97 -4.72 4.84
C ASN A 152 10.57 -3.76 5.89
N ALA A 153 9.80 -2.78 6.37
CA ALA A 153 10.25 -1.86 7.41
C ALA A 153 10.58 -2.58 8.74
N ILE A 154 9.80 -3.59 9.13
CA ILE A 154 10.10 -4.40 10.32
C ILE A 154 11.41 -5.16 10.16
N VAL A 155 11.63 -5.79 8.99
CA VAL A 155 12.87 -6.52 8.71
C VAL A 155 14.07 -5.58 8.63
N ASP A 156 13.91 -4.34 8.17
CA ASP A 156 14.96 -3.34 8.24
C ASP A 156 15.45 -3.09 9.67
N VAL A 157 14.54 -3.00 10.64
CA VAL A 157 14.93 -2.83 12.05
C VAL A 157 15.74 -4.04 12.51
N GLN A 158 15.31 -5.24 12.13
CA GLN A 158 16.03 -6.48 12.43
C GLN A 158 17.44 -6.48 11.82
N ASP A 159 17.58 -6.05 10.57
CA ASP A 159 18.87 -5.99 9.88
C ASP A 159 19.77 -4.91 10.49
N LEU A 160 19.20 -3.78 10.94
CA LEU A 160 19.95 -2.72 11.60
C LEU A 160 20.56 -3.19 12.93
N VAL A 161 19.76 -3.84 13.79
CA VAL A 161 20.24 -4.33 15.09
C VAL A 161 21.20 -5.52 14.97
N LYS A 162 21.17 -6.27 13.86
CA LYS A 162 22.20 -7.28 13.55
C LYS A 162 23.55 -6.65 13.18
N ARG A 163 23.54 -5.48 12.54
CA ARG A 163 24.75 -4.80 12.03
C ARG A 163 25.37 -3.85 13.05
N ILE A 164 24.56 -3.30 13.95
CA ILE A 164 24.99 -2.36 14.99
C ILE A 164 24.60 -2.94 16.34
N ASP A 165 25.60 -3.28 17.16
CA ASP A 165 25.37 -3.61 18.56
C ASP A 165 25.16 -2.31 19.35
N PHE A 166 23.89 -2.02 19.65
CA PHE A 166 23.49 -0.83 20.39
C PHE A 166 23.89 -0.86 21.88
N THR A 167 24.43 -1.97 22.37
CA THR A 167 24.89 -2.13 23.76
C THR A 167 26.38 -1.88 23.94
N SER A 168 27.15 -1.85 22.85
CA SER A 168 28.61 -1.64 22.87
C SER A 168 29.01 -0.25 22.36
N ALA A 169 29.77 0.48 23.19
CA ALA A 169 30.31 1.79 22.82
C ALA A 169 31.24 1.73 21.59
N GLU A 170 31.92 0.61 21.37
CA GLU A 170 32.86 0.39 20.28
C GLU A 170 32.15 0.39 18.91
N SER A 171 30.90 -0.07 18.88
CA SER A 171 30.02 -0.04 17.70
C SER A 171 29.67 1.38 17.24
N PHE A 172 29.84 2.38 18.12
CA PHE A 172 29.50 3.78 17.83
C PHE A 172 30.71 4.64 17.43
N THR A 173 31.89 4.04 17.26
CA THR A 173 33.02 4.73 16.62
C THR A 173 32.66 5.07 15.17
N LEU A 174 33.24 6.14 14.61
CA LEU A 174 32.88 6.58 13.27
C LEU A 174 33.19 5.53 12.20
N ASP A 175 34.29 4.79 12.33
CA ASP A 175 34.68 3.76 11.36
C ASP A 175 33.84 2.49 11.49
N ALA A 176 33.47 2.09 12.71
CA ALA A 176 32.53 1.00 12.94
C ALA A 176 31.16 1.34 12.35
N LEU A 177 30.61 2.52 12.65
CA LEU A 177 29.33 2.97 12.10
C LEU A 177 29.35 3.05 10.57
N ARG A 178 30.41 3.59 9.97
CA ARG A 178 30.54 3.62 8.49
C ARG A 178 30.42 2.22 7.90
N SER A 179 31.15 1.26 8.48
CA SER A 179 31.20 -0.11 7.99
C SER A 179 29.87 -0.85 8.22
N SER A 180 29.31 -0.77 9.43
CA SER A 180 28.05 -1.41 9.79
C SER A 180 26.87 -0.85 9.00
N VAL A 181 26.77 0.48 8.84
CA VAL A 181 25.70 1.11 8.04
C VAL A 181 25.88 0.78 6.55
N ALA A 182 27.12 0.63 6.04
CA ALA A 182 27.36 0.14 4.67
C ALA A 182 26.79 -1.27 4.47
N ALA A 183 27.09 -2.19 5.39
CA ALA A 183 26.60 -3.56 5.30
C ALA A 183 25.07 -3.60 5.43
N TYR A 184 24.50 -2.85 6.37
CA TYR A 184 23.06 -2.69 6.52
C TYR A 184 22.37 -2.19 5.24
N GLU A 185 22.87 -1.10 4.65
CA GLU A 185 22.31 -0.55 3.42
C GLU A 185 22.39 -1.54 2.25
N GLN A 186 23.44 -2.35 2.15
CA GLN A 186 23.51 -3.40 1.14
C GLN A 186 22.45 -4.48 1.35
N ASP A 187 22.24 -4.93 2.59
CA ASP A 187 21.24 -5.96 2.90
C ASP A 187 19.82 -5.48 2.57
N ILE A 188 19.44 -4.30 3.06
CA ILE A 188 18.08 -3.79 2.83
C ILE A 188 17.86 -3.50 1.34
N PHE A 189 18.86 -3.00 0.61
CA PHE A 189 18.70 -2.74 -0.82
C PHE A 189 18.50 -4.05 -1.59
N ALA A 190 19.33 -5.05 -1.33
CA ALA A 190 19.25 -6.36 -1.98
C ALA A 190 17.89 -7.06 -1.74
N ARG A 191 17.24 -6.80 -0.61
CA ARG A 191 15.89 -7.30 -0.30
C ARG A 191 14.80 -6.41 -0.90
N ALA A 192 14.80 -5.13 -0.57
CA ALA A 192 13.70 -4.21 -0.85
C ALA A 192 13.58 -3.85 -2.33
N GLU A 193 14.67 -3.90 -3.12
CA GLU A 193 14.63 -3.58 -4.55
C GLU A 193 13.58 -4.44 -5.29
N THR A 194 13.58 -5.75 -5.05
CA THR A 194 12.61 -6.65 -5.67
C THR A 194 11.19 -6.34 -5.23
N SER A 195 10.96 -6.06 -3.94
CA SER A 195 9.63 -5.71 -3.42
C SER A 195 9.11 -4.37 -3.96
N VAL A 196 9.96 -3.34 -4.09
CA VAL A 196 9.60 -2.04 -4.69
C VAL A 196 9.21 -2.25 -6.15
N LEU A 197 10.03 -2.95 -6.94
CA LEU A 197 9.77 -3.18 -8.37
C LEU A 197 8.52 -4.02 -8.61
N ASN A 198 8.31 -5.08 -7.82
CA ASN A 198 7.11 -5.89 -7.91
C ASN A 198 5.86 -5.13 -7.48
N SER A 199 5.95 -4.26 -6.47
CA SER A 199 4.83 -3.41 -6.06
C SER A 199 4.49 -2.40 -7.14
N ARG A 200 5.50 -1.80 -7.78
CA ARG A 200 5.31 -0.94 -8.97
C ARG A 200 4.58 -1.69 -10.08
N GLN A 201 5.03 -2.89 -10.41
CA GLN A 201 4.40 -3.67 -11.47
C GLN A 201 2.98 -4.08 -11.10
N ALA A 202 2.73 -4.52 -9.86
CA ALA A 202 1.39 -4.81 -9.35
C ALA A 202 0.45 -3.59 -9.44
N CYS A 203 0.97 -2.38 -9.18
CA CYS A 203 0.23 -1.13 -9.34
C CYS A 203 -0.19 -0.90 -10.79
N LEU A 204 0.71 -1.13 -11.75
CA LEU A 204 0.40 -0.98 -13.16
C LEU A 204 -0.60 -2.04 -13.64
N ASP A 205 -0.40 -3.30 -13.23
CA ASP A 205 -1.24 -4.41 -13.63
C ASP A 205 -2.64 -4.38 -12.99
N ALA A 206 -2.79 -3.82 -11.78
CA ALA A 206 -4.09 -3.63 -11.14
C ALA A 206 -5.09 -2.82 -12.00
N HIS A 207 -4.57 -2.03 -12.95
CA HIS A 207 -5.34 -1.21 -13.88
C HIS A 207 -5.32 -1.76 -15.31
N ASP A 208 -5.07 -3.07 -15.45
CA ASP A 208 -5.07 -3.82 -16.70
C ASP A 208 -5.45 -5.28 -16.40
N PHE A 209 -6.75 -5.58 -16.42
CA PHE A 209 -7.31 -6.85 -15.96
C PHE A 209 -6.66 -8.07 -16.64
N GLU A 210 -6.38 -7.97 -17.94
CA GLU A 210 -5.69 -9.03 -18.68
C GLU A 210 -4.30 -9.33 -18.11
N LYS A 211 -3.54 -8.32 -17.66
CA LYS A 211 -2.24 -8.57 -17.03
C LYS A 211 -2.36 -9.28 -15.70
N ILE A 212 -3.42 -9.02 -14.93
CA ILE A 212 -3.69 -9.73 -13.67
C ILE A 212 -3.80 -11.23 -13.93
N LEU A 213 -4.54 -11.62 -14.98
CA LEU A 213 -4.71 -13.02 -15.38
C LEU A 213 -3.41 -13.67 -15.89
N ASN A 214 -2.50 -12.86 -16.44
CA ASN A 214 -1.26 -13.31 -17.07
C ASN A 214 -0.04 -13.27 -16.12
N GLY A 215 -0.25 -13.64 -14.85
CA GLY A 215 0.84 -13.86 -13.89
C GLY A 215 1.34 -12.58 -13.20
N SER A 216 0.49 -11.57 -13.07
CA SER A 216 0.85 -10.32 -12.40
C SER A 216 1.40 -10.52 -10.98
N PRO A 217 2.39 -9.71 -10.56
CA PRO A 217 2.78 -9.57 -9.16
C PRO A 217 1.64 -9.17 -8.22
N LEU A 218 0.50 -8.68 -8.71
CA LEU A 218 -0.65 -8.38 -7.85
C LEU A 218 -1.22 -9.63 -7.14
N VAL A 219 -1.19 -10.78 -7.82
CA VAL A 219 -1.81 -12.04 -7.35
C VAL A 219 -0.81 -13.20 -7.23
N SER A 220 0.44 -12.99 -7.63
CA SER A 220 1.49 -14.01 -7.54
C SER A 220 2.00 -14.19 -6.11
N LYS A 221 2.50 -15.39 -5.81
CA LYS A 221 3.14 -15.68 -4.52
C LYS A 221 4.32 -14.75 -4.28
N ARG A 222 4.55 -14.41 -3.01
CA ARG A 222 5.74 -13.67 -2.58
C ARG A 222 6.98 -14.55 -2.77
N VAL A 223 8.08 -13.96 -3.23
CA VAL A 223 9.36 -14.65 -3.31
C VAL A 223 9.90 -14.77 -1.89
N LEU A 224 9.88 -15.99 -1.35
CA LEU A 224 10.57 -16.30 -0.10
C LEU A 224 12.03 -16.59 -0.44
N LYS A 225 12.95 -15.92 0.25
CA LYS A 225 14.36 -16.29 0.18
C LYS A 225 14.49 -17.61 0.94
N GLU A 226 14.89 -18.69 0.25
CA GLU A 226 15.25 -19.92 0.95
C GLU A 226 16.49 -19.64 1.79
N ASP A 227 16.42 -19.95 3.09
CA ASP A 227 17.59 -19.90 3.96
C ASP A 227 18.63 -20.88 3.42
N LYS A 228 19.78 -20.34 2.99
CA LYS A 228 20.97 -21.13 2.66
C LYS A 228 21.89 -21.21 3.86
#